data_AF-A0A0V0QQB8-F1
#
_entry.id   AF-A0A0V0QQB8-F1
#
_cell.length_a   1.000
_cell.length_b   1.000
_cell.length_c   1.000
_cell.angle_alpha   90.00
_cell.angle_beta   90.00
_cell.angle_gamma   90.00
#
_symmetry.space_group_name_H-M   'P 1'
#
loop_
_entity.id
_entity.type
_entity.pdbx_description
1 polymer ?
#
loop_
_entity_poly.entity_id
_entity_poly.type
_entity_poly.pdbx_seq_one_letter_code
_entity_poly.pdbx_strand_id
1 'polypeptide(L)'
;MKNVIINKQFSYFLRVNKCIYIFIKYNYKFIFHLFIFFKDNQELQNYYKSNYLAFSKQQYNVINERTENKDDLIKISTLSEKVTLLTKEYGRGTDFLCTSKQVQEAGGIVVIQAFFSDDPSEETQIKGRTARQGEKGSYYIILDQNKLYGQFDIDQDTVNNMVRIGDGYEKLCEFRQIRLKSQIDNLQKNIQPCKKLHELTNIYLQSIEQNDIDSAMKYLKELNEDIVIKKQTQVQISPEQHIIFLLDNSGSMQYKPWQDLMQAFKQCIQVKAESNPNHIVSVVYYDNNAYRICTQQKIQNVINKVNEINDKELHWGGTNFNAAFEECYRILDNENYSYHNYDKTIMFMTDGCAWDNYDQTLQKLIEKFGKNIKRFQCQGFGQSVQTTTLQKIADTFQQGVGIFSQAIEAEELVQQMIQFADVEAGYLG
;
A
#
# COMPACT_ATOMS: atom_id res chain seq x y z
N MET A 1 -19.49 14.43 21.62
CA MET A 1 -18.83 15.61 21.02
C MET A 1 -17.72 15.11 20.11
N LYS A 2 -17.84 15.41 18.81
CA LYS A 2 -17.01 14.91 17.71
C LYS A 2 -15.72 15.74 17.65
N ASN A 3 -14.57 15.13 17.92
CA ASN A 3 -13.27 15.81 18.06
C ASN A 3 -12.19 15.16 17.19
N VAL A 4 -12.50 14.91 15.91
CA VAL A 4 -11.50 14.46 14.94
C VAL A 4 -11.09 15.63 14.07
N ILE A 5 -9.79 15.90 14.03
CA ILE A 5 -9.23 17.03 13.28
C ILE A 5 -8.18 16.49 12.31
N ILE A 6 -8.47 16.57 11.01
CA ILE A 6 -7.54 16.15 9.95
C ILE A 6 -6.79 17.40 9.45
N ASN A 7 -5.46 17.34 9.34
CA ASN A 7 -4.62 18.48 8.95
C ASN A 7 -3.50 18.06 7.99
N LYS A 8 -2.98 19.00 7.20
CA LYS A 8 -1.76 18.80 6.40
C LYS A 8 -0.53 18.64 7.29
N GLN A 9 0.46 17.86 6.88
CA GLN A 9 1.67 17.55 7.66
C GLN A 9 2.40 18.76 8.28
N PHE A 10 2.63 19.85 7.53
CA PHE A 10 3.24 21.06 8.11
C PHE A 10 2.36 21.73 9.19
N SER A 11 1.04 21.66 9.00
CA SER A 11 0.06 22.18 9.96
C SER A 11 -0.27 21.20 11.10
N TYR A 12 0.10 19.92 10.98
CA TYR A 12 -0.27 18.86 11.91
C TYR A 12 0.33 19.10 13.30
N PHE A 13 1.66 19.24 13.40
CA PHE A 13 2.32 19.50 14.69
C PHE A 13 1.91 20.85 15.29
N LEU A 14 1.72 21.87 14.44
CA LEU A 14 1.21 23.18 14.88
C LEU A 14 -0.20 23.07 15.45
N ARG A 15 -1.06 22.22 14.87
CA ARG A 15 -2.43 21.98 15.36
C ARG A 15 -2.44 21.20 16.67
N VAL A 16 -1.58 20.18 16.81
CA VAL A 16 -1.38 19.47 18.08
C VAL A 16 -1.03 20.49 19.17
N ASN A 17 -0.07 21.38 18.93
CA ASN A 17 0.27 22.46 19.85
C ASN A 17 -0.91 23.42 20.11
N LYS A 18 -1.61 23.87 19.07
CA LYS A 18 -2.77 24.76 19.23
C LYS A 18 -3.89 24.13 20.06
N CYS A 19 -4.15 22.83 19.91
CA CYS A 19 -5.11 22.08 20.74
C CYS A 19 -4.68 22.07 22.21
N ILE A 20 -3.38 21.87 22.47
CA ILE A 20 -2.80 21.97 23.82
C ILE A 20 -3.03 23.38 24.39
N TYR A 21 -2.71 24.42 23.62
CA TYR A 21 -2.85 25.82 24.05
C TYR A 21 -4.31 26.24 24.31
N ILE A 22 -5.23 25.86 23.42
CA ILE A 22 -6.67 26.10 23.59
C ILE A 22 -7.15 25.44 24.88
N PHE A 23 -6.78 24.19 25.13
CA PHE A 23 -7.20 23.49 26.35
C PHE A 23 -6.77 24.21 27.63
N ILE A 24 -5.54 24.71 27.68
CA ILE A 24 -5.02 25.44 28.84
C ILE A 24 -5.73 26.79 29.01
N LYS A 25 -5.93 27.53 27.92
CA LYS A 25 -6.53 28.87 27.95
C LYS A 25 -7.97 28.85 28.43
N TYR A 26 -8.75 27.82 28.06
CA TYR A 26 -10.16 27.72 28.44
C TYR A 26 -10.39 27.20 29.87
N ASN A 27 -9.44 26.47 30.47
CA ASN A 27 -9.61 25.90 31.81
C ASN A 27 -9.11 26.80 32.96
N TYR A 28 -8.53 27.97 32.69
CA TYR A 28 -8.10 29.00 33.66
C TYR A 28 -7.23 28.52 34.85
N LYS A 29 -6.80 27.26 34.86
CA LYS A 29 -5.92 26.63 35.84
C LYS A 29 -4.85 25.88 35.07
N PHE A 30 -3.58 26.18 35.36
CA PHE A 30 -2.40 25.53 34.76
C PHE A 30 -2.26 24.05 35.17
N ILE A 31 -3.22 23.47 35.90
CA ILE A 31 -3.18 22.09 36.38
C ILE A 31 -3.75 21.19 35.27
N PHE A 32 -2.87 20.59 34.46
CA PHE A 32 -3.25 19.64 33.41
C PHE A 32 -2.41 18.37 33.44
N HIS A 33 -3.01 17.29 32.96
CA HIS A 33 -2.36 16.04 32.62
C HIS A 33 -2.70 15.71 31.18
N LEU A 34 -1.67 15.67 30.33
CA LEU A 34 -1.84 15.48 28.90
C LEU A 34 -1.08 14.25 28.44
N PHE A 35 -1.79 13.31 27.83
CA PHE A 35 -1.21 12.17 27.14
C PHE A 35 -1.35 12.35 25.63
N ILE A 36 -0.24 12.20 24.91
CA ILE A 36 -0.22 12.24 23.45
C ILE A 36 0.29 10.90 22.94
N PHE A 37 -0.56 10.17 22.24
CA PHE A 37 -0.23 8.87 21.67
C PHE A 37 0.15 9.00 20.19
N PHE A 38 1.33 8.52 19.84
CA PHE A 38 1.84 8.43 18.47
C PHE A 38 1.85 6.98 17.97
N LYS A 39 1.79 6.79 16.64
CA LYS A 39 1.73 5.45 16.05
C LYS A 39 2.99 4.64 16.35
N ASP A 40 4.14 5.29 16.31
CA ASP A 40 5.46 4.68 16.49
C ASP A 40 6.44 5.65 17.15
N ASN A 41 7.60 5.13 17.55
CA ASN A 41 8.64 5.95 18.16
C ASN A 41 9.27 6.95 17.18
N GLN A 42 9.26 6.71 15.87
CA GLN A 42 9.82 7.66 14.90
C GLN A 42 8.98 8.94 14.90
N GLU A 43 7.66 8.83 14.83
CA GLU A 43 6.74 9.96 14.87
C GLU A 43 6.83 10.72 16.20
N LEU A 44 6.87 9.98 17.32
CA LEU A 44 7.05 10.56 18.64
C LEU A 44 8.34 11.40 18.71
N GLN A 45 9.45 10.87 18.20
CA GLN A 45 10.74 11.56 18.22
C GLN A 45 10.75 12.77 17.29
N ASN A 46 10.07 12.67 16.13
CA ASN A 46 9.91 13.80 15.23
C ASN A 46 9.17 14.95 15.89
N TYR A 47 8.08 14.67 16.62
CA TYR A 47 7.38 15.71 17.39
C TYR A 47 8.25 16.25 18.53
N TYR A 48 8.90 15.39 19.31
CA TYR A 48 9.75 15.78 20.44
C TYR A 48 10.96 16.66 20.04
N LYS A 49 11.53 16.40 18.86
CA LYS A 49 12.65 17.18 18.29
C LYS A 49 12.20 18.43 17.55
N SER A 50 10.91 18.55 17.24
CA SER A 50 10.38 19.68 16.48
C SER A 50 10.41 20.99 17.28
N ASN A 51 10.34 22.11 16.55
CA ASN A 51 10.18 23.44 17.14
C ASN A 51 8.71 23.74 17.51
N TYR A 52 7.83 22.73 17.48
CA TYR A 52 6.39 22.88 17.71
C TYR A 52 5.96 22.37 19.10
N LEU A 53 6.89 22.21 20.05
CA LEU A 53 6.53 21.90 21.43
C LEU A 53 5.76 23.07 22.05
N ALA A 54 4.68 22.76 22.77
CA ALA A 54 3.85 23.75 23.44
C ALA A 54 4.51 24.27 24.73
N PHE A 55 5.41 23.48 25.31
CA PHE A 55 6.05 23.75 26.59
C PHE A 55 7.57 23.52 26.54
N SER A 56 8.24 23.86 27.64
CA SER A 56 9.65 23.55 27.81
C SER A 56 9.88 22.03 27.78
N LYS A 57 11.01 21.58 27.22
CA LYS A 57 11.35 20.14 27.14
C LYS A 57 11.33 19.41 28.50
N GLN A 58 11.51 20.15 29.60
CA GLN A 58 11.51 19.63 30.98
C GLN A 58 10.11 19.19 31.46
N GLN A 59 9.06 19.72 30.83
CA GLN A 59 7.66 19.35 31.12
C GLN A 59 7.20 18.14 30.32
N TYR A 60 7.97 17.73 29.31
CA TYR A 60 7.69 16.55 28.51
C TYR A 60 8.33 15.30 29.13
N ASN A 61 7.51 14.27 29.29
CA ASN A 61 7.96 12.92 29.55
C ASN A 61 7.80 12.08 28.27
N VAL A 62 8.75 11.20 27.98
CA VAL A 62 8.74 10.37 26.77
C VAL A 62 8.83 8.91 27.18
N ILE A 63 7.80 8.14 26.82
CA ILE A 63 7.74 6.71 27.11
C ILE A 63 7.49 5.96 25.79
N ASN A 64 8.44 5.12 25.41
CA ASN A 64 8.37 4.26 24.24
C ASN A 64 8.86 2.85 24.60
N GLU A 65 8.76 1.93 23.65
CA GLU A 65 9.12 0.52 23.83
C GLU A 65 10.57 0.31 24.31
N ARG A 66 11.48 1.25 23.99
CA ARG A 66 12.91 1.24 24.35
C ARG A 66 13.23 1.91 25.69
N THR A 67 12.25 2.51 26.34
CA THR A 67 12.46 3.23 27.59
C THR A 67 12.76 2.27 28.75
N GLU A 68 13.90 2.48 29.42
CA GLU A 68 14.24 1.83 30.70
C GLU A 68 13.55 2.58 31.86
N ASN A 69 13.33 1.91 33.00
CA ASN A 69 12.64 2.48 34.19
C ASN A 69 11.20 3.00 33.90
N LYS A 70 10.42 2.18 33.18
CA LYS A 70 9.05 2.52 32.76
C LYS A 70 8.15 2.91 33.94
N ASP A 71 8.25 2.20 35.06
CA ASP A 71 7.38 2.42 36.23
C ASP A 71 7.55 3.79 36.87
N ASP A 72 8.78 4.29 36.95
CA ASP A 72 9.06 5.61 37.51
C ASP A 72 8.57 6.72 36.59
N LEU A 73 8.74 6.55 35.27
CA LEU A 73 8.22 7.49 34.29
C LEU A 73 6.70 7.48 34.24
N ILE A 74 6.04 6.33 34.41
CA ILE A 74 4.58 6.25 34.52
C ILE A 74 4.10 7.03 35.74
N LYS A 75 4.78 6.92 36.89
CA LYS A 75 4.47 7.71 38.09
C LYS A 75 4.71 9.22 37.87
N ILE A 76 5.77 9.59 37.16
CA ILE A 76 6.03 11.00 36.83
C ILE A 76 4.97 11.55 35.86
N SER A 77 4.46 10.70 34.97
CA SER A 77 3.40 11.06 34.02
C SER A 77 2.08 11.42 34.70
N THR A 78 1.91 11.03 35.97
CA THR A 78 0.74 11.36 36.79
C THR A 78 0.97 12.56 37.71
N LEU A 79 2.06 13.32 37.53
CA LEU A 79 2.29 14.62 38.18
C LEU A 79 1.66 15.77 37.39
N SER A 80 1.21 16.82 38.09
CA SER A 80 0.63 18.02 37.47
C SER A 80 1.60 18.73 36.53
N GLU A 81 1.07 19.36 35.49
CA GLU A 81 1.84 20.15 34.50
C GLU A 81 2.81 19.33 33.65
N LYS A 82 2.55 18.02 33.52
CA LYS A 82 3.32 17.11 32.67
C LYS A 82 2.58 16.76 31.39
N VAL A 83 3.32 16.77 30.29
CA VAL A 83 2.89 16.22 29.01
C VAL A 83 3.65 14.92 28.77
N THR A 84 2.93 13.81 28.66
CA THR A 84 3.55 12.52 28.39
C THR A 84 3.31 12.12 26.95
N LEU A 85 4.40 11.90 26.22
CA LEU A 85 4.39 11.37 24.87
C LEU A 85 4.54 9.85 24.95
N LEU A 86 3.63 9.13 24.31
CA LEU A 86 3.48 7.69 24.39
C LEU A 86 3.42 7.10 22.98
N THR A 87 3.97 5.92 22.77
CA THR A 87 3.67 5.13 21.57
C THR A 87 2.38 4.32 21.76
N LYS A 88 1.76 3.89 20.66
CA LYS A 88 0.50 3.12 20.68
C LYS A 88 0.50 1.92 21.64
N GLU A 89 1.66 1.30 21.84
CA GLU A 89 1.85 0.13 22.73
C GLU A 89 1.40 0.41 24.17
N TYR A 90 1.49 1.68 24.61
CA TYR A 90 1.08 2.09 25.96
C TYR A 90 -0.42 2.39 26.08
N GLY A 91 -1.18 2.28 24.99
CA GLY A 91 -2.64 2.31 25.04
C GLY A 91 -3.20 1.12 25.83
N ARG A 92 -2.55 -0.04 25.70
CA ARG A 92 -2.94 -1.32 26.33
C ARG A 92 -2.07 -1.66 27.53
N GLY A 93 -2.67 -2.28 28.55
CA GLY A 93 -1.95 -2.94 29.65
C GLY A 93 -1.16 -2.05 30.62
N THR A 94 -1.06 -0.73 30.39
CA THR A 94 -0.33 0.20 31.27
C THR A 94 -1.30 1.07 32.06
N ASP A 95 -1.19 1.10 33.39
CA ASP A 95 -2.11 1.85 34.24
C ASP A 95 -1.52 3.20 34.69
N PHE A 96 -2.09 4.27 34.15
CA PHE A 96 -1.82 5.65 34.58
C PHE A 96 -2.83 6.02 35.68
N LEU A 97 -2.50 5.70 36.93
CA LEU A 97 -3.35 6.03 38.06
C LEU A 97 -3.21 7.52 38.42
N CYS A 98 -4.17 8.34 38.00
CA CYS A 98 -4.23 9.73 38.45
C CYS A 98 -5.03 9.83 39.76
N THR A 99 -4.35 10.07 40.87
CA THR A 99 -4.98 10.19 42.20
C THR A 99 -5.17 11.64 42.66
N SER A 100 -4.78 12.62 41.83
CA SER A 100 -4.82 14.03 42.21
C SER A 100 -6.22 14.64 42.05
N LYS A 101 -6.85 15.00 43.18
CA LYS A 101 -8.14 15.71 43.22
C LYS A 101 -8.10 17.04 42.45
N GLN A 102 -6.96 17.74 42.46
CA GLN A 102 -6.79 19.02 41.77
C GLN A 102 -6.94 18.91 40.25
N VAL A 103 -6.53 17.76 39.67
CA VAL A 103 -6.61 17.49 38.22
C VAL A 103 -8.04 17.20 37.83
N GLN A 104 -8.76 16.42 38.65
CA GLN A 104 -10.17 16.13 38.44
C GLN A 104 -11.03 17.41 38.53
N GLU A 105 -10.71 18.30 39.46
CA GLU A 105 -11.34 19.62 39.58
C GLU A 105 -11.00 20.56 38.40
N ALA A 106 -9.84 20.39 37.76
CA ALA A 106 -9.40 21.18 36.61
C ALA A 106 -9.88 20.66 35.24
N GLY A 107 -10.72 19.63 35.21
CA GLY A 107 -11.30 19.07 33.97
C GLY A 107 -10.78 17.69 33.58
N GLY A 108 -9.84 17.15 34.36
CA GLY A 108 -9.33 15.78 34.23
C GLY A 108 -8.26 15.57 33.17
N ILE A 109 -8.00 14.31 32.83
CA ILE A 109 -6.93 13.94 31.90
C ILE A 109 -7.38 14.22 30.47
N VAL A 110 -6.48 14.80 29.68
CA VAL A 110 -6.64 14.95 28.24
C VAL A 110 -5.81 13.91 27.53
N VAL A 111 -6.44 13.21 26.60
CA VAL A 111 -5.76 12.29 25.69
C VAL A 111 -5.91 12.81 24.26
N ILE A 112 -4.78 12.99 23.60
CA ILE A 112 -4.67 13.26 22.17
C ILE A 112 -4.15 11.98 21.52
N GLN A 113 -4.96 11.37 20.67
CA GLN A 113 -4.50 10.32 19.79
C GLN A 113 -4.08 10.94 18.46
N ALA A 114 -2.81 10.79 18.11
CA ALA A 114 -2.20 11.47 16.98
C ALA A 114 -2.22 10.61 15.68
N PHE A 115 -2.97 9.51 15.70
CA PHE A 115 -3.13 8.54 14.62
C PHE A 115 -4.54 7.91 14.68
N PHE A 116 -4.98 7.28 13.59
CA PHE A 116 -6.25 6.55 13.57
C PHE A 116 -6.00 5.05 13.80
N SER A 117 -6.69 4.47 14.78
CA SER A 117 -6.53 3.06 15.14
C SER A 117 -7.21 2.12 14.15
N ASP A 118 -6.46 1.12 13.70
CA ASP A 118 -6.98 0.04 12.85
C ASP A 118 -7.97 -0.86 13.60
N ASP A 119 -7.78 -1.05 14.91
CA ASP A 119 -8.69 -1.79 15.79
C ASP A 119 -9.53 -0.81 16.62
N PRO A 120 -10.87 -0.88 16.56
CA PRO A 120 -11.75 -0.10 17.45
C PRO A 120 -11.47 -0.30 18.95
N SER A 121 -10.97 -1.48 19.33
CA SER A 121 -10.65 -1.83 20.72
C SER A 121 -9.44 -1.04 21.22
N GLU A 122 -8.44 -0.82 20.36
CA GLU A 122 -7.26 0.00 20.68
C GLU A 122 -7.68 1.45 20.96
N GLU A 123 -8.49 2.03 20.08
CA GLU A 123 -9.04 3.38 20.25
C GLU A 123 -9.83 3.49 21.56
N THR A 124 -10.66 2.48 21.86
CA THR A 124 -11.45 2.44 23.09
C THR A 124 -10.57 2.38 24.34
N GLN A 125 -9.46 1.65 24.30
CA GLN A 125 -8.50 1.56 25.39
C GLN A 125 -7.73 2.87 25.60
N ILE A 126 -7.27 3.51 24.51
CA ILE A 126 -6.60 4.82 24.56
C ILE A 126 -7.56 5.90 25.09
N LYS A 127 -8.78 5.93 24.56
CA LYS A 127 -9.85 6.82 25.05
C LYS A 127 -10.16 6.57 26.53
N GLY A 128 -10.13 5.31 26.98
CA GLY A 128 -10.29 4.95 28.39
C GLY A 128 -9.23 5.54 29.34
N ARG A 129 -8.16 6.15 28.82
CA ARG A 129 -7.13 6.83 29.62
C ARG A 129 -7.50 8.27 30.02
N THR A 130 -8.56 8.85 29.47
CA THR A 130 -9.00 10.22 29.84
C THR A 130 -9.76 10.27 31.17
N ALA A 131 -10.45 9.18 31.54
CA ALA A 131 -11.21 9.04 32.78
C ALA A 131 -11.73 7.61 32.97
N ARG A 132 -11.44 6.99 34.12
CA ARG A 132 -12.05 5.72 34.55
C ARG A 132 -13.29 6.02 35.39
N GLN A 133 -14.34 5.20 35.25
CA GLN A 133 -15.50 5.18 36.16
C GLN A 133 -16.19 6.53 36.46
N GLY A 134 -16.43 7.38 35.44
CA GLY A 134 -17.26 8.58 35.59
C GLY A 134 -16.51 9.88 35.93
N GLU A 135 -15.18 9.85 35.93
CA GLU A 135 -14.35 11.06 36.06
C GLU A 135 -14.47 11.99 34.83
N LYS A 136 -14.16 13.28 35.01
CA LYS A 136 -14.09 14.25 33.90
C LYS A 136 -12.84 13.98 33.09
N GLY A 137 -12.91 14.10 31.76
CA GLY A 137 -11.77 13.91 30.86
C GLY A 137 -12.12 14.26 29.43
N SER A 138 -11.12 14.56 28.61
CA SER A 138 -11.33 14.96 27.22
C SER A 138 -10.48 14.14 26.25
N TYR A 139 -11.10 13.67 25.17
CA TYR A 139 -10.47 12.85 24.14
C TYR A 139 -10.51 13.57 22.79
N TYR A 140 -9.38 13.59 22.09
CA TYR A 140 -9.22 14.19 20.77
C TYR A 140 -8.44 13.25 19.87
N ILE A 141 -8.83 13.21 18.59
CA ILE A 141 -8.03 12.55 17.54
C ILE A 141 -7.53 13.64 16.59
N ILE A 142 -6.23 13.72 16.42
CA ILE A 142 -5.60 14.66 15.47
C ILE A 142 -4.86 13.81 14.44
N LEU A 143 -5.27 13.94 13.18
CA LEU A 143 -4.79 13.10 12.09
C LEU A 143 -4.01 13.93 11.09
N ASP A 144 -2.92 13.36 10.57
CA ASP A 144 -2.20 13.87 9.42
C ASP A 144 -2.86 13.35 8.13
N GLN A 145 -3.32 14.27 7.29
CA GLN A 145 -3.95 14.02 6.01
C GLN A 145 -3.08 13.13 5.12
N ASN A 146 -1.76 13.36 5.10
CA ASN A 146 -0.84 12.59 4.27
C ASN A 146 -0.77 11.11 4.68
N LYS A 147 -1.04 10.81 5.95
CA LYS A 147 -1.02 9.45 6.47
C LYS A 147 -2.32 8.70 6.23
N LEU A 148 -3.43 9.43 6.07
CA LEU A 148 -4.72 8.80 5.80
C LEU A 148 -4.76 8.18 4.40
N TYR A 149 -4.09 8.80 3.43
CA TYR A 149 -3.93 8.26 2.07
C TYR A 149 -3.34 6.85 2.09
N GLY A 150 -2.19 6.67 2.77
CA GLY A 150 -1.54 5.36 2.83
C GLY A 150 -2.20 4.33 3.75
N GLN A 151 -3.14 4.72 4.62
CA GLN A 151 -3.80 3.78 5.55
C GLN A 151 -5.09 3.18 4.97
N PHE A 152 -5.81 3.95 4.16
CA PHE A 152 -7.13 3.58 3.62
C PHE A 152 -7.23 3.66 2.09
N ASP A 153 -6.14 3.96 1.39
CA ASP A 153 -6.09 4.18 -0.07
C ASP A 153 -7.15 5.17 -0.57
N ILE A 154 -7.36 6.22 0.23
CA ILE A 154 -8.34 7.27 -0.05
C ILE A 154 -7.70 8.42 -0.79
N ASP A 155 -8.40 8.97 -1.79
CA ASP A 155 -7.90 10.12 -2.55
C ASP A 155 -7.93 11.44 -1.73
N GLN A 156 -7.23 12.45 -2.27
CA GLN A 156 -7.14 13.76 -1.65
C GLN A 156 -8.49 14.47 -1.57
N ASP A 157 -9.36 14.28 -2.54
CA ASP A 157 -10.66 14.96 -2.63
C ASP A 157 -11.63 14.44 -1.58
N THR A 158 -11.63 13.14 -1.32
CA THR A 158 -12.38 12.46 -0.29
C THR A 158 -11.97 12.98 1.09
N VAL A 159 -10.66 13.15 1.35
CA VAL A 159 -10.20 13.75 2.60
C VAL A 159 -10.60 15.22 2.73
N ASN A 160 -10.48 15.99 1.65
CA ASN A 160 -10.91 17.40 1.66
C ASN A 160 -12.42 17.54 1.90
N ASN A 161 -13.23 16.65 1.33
CA ASN A 161 -14.68 16.59 1.53
C ASN A 161 -15.01 16.23 2.98
N MET A 162 -14.33 15.23 3.57
CA MET A 162 -14.47 14.87 4.98
C MET A 162 -14.17 16.03 5.92
N VAL A 163 -13.13 16.82 5.62
CA VAL A 163 -12.77 18.02 6.39
C VAL A 163 -13.83 19.12 6.26
N ARG A 164 -14.38 19.31 5.05
CA ARG A 164 -15.38 20.35 4.76
C ARG A 164 -16.74 20.04 5.39
N ILE A 165 -17.18 18.79 5.32
CA ILE A 165 -18.48 18.34 5.85
C ILE A 165 -18.39 18.14 7.38
N GLY A 166 -17.21 17.78 7.89
CA GLY A 166 -17.00 17.54 9.33
C GLY A 166 -17.45 16.15 9.80
N ASP A 167 -17.63 15.22 8.87
CA ASP A 167 -18.03 13.83 9.08
C ASP A 167 -16.85 12.83 9.06
N GLY A 168 -15.61 13.32 9.00
CA GLY A 168 -14.41 12.50 8.79
C GLY A 168 -14.26 11.29 9.73
N TYR A 169 -14.70 11.37 10.98
CA TYR A 169 -14.67 10.19 11.87
C TYR A 169 -15.62 9.08 11.45
N GLU A 170 -16.84 9.43 11.04
CA GLU A 170 -17.86 8.47 10.61
C GLU A 170 -17.39 7.77 9.33
N LYS A 171 -16.85 8.53 8.39
CA LYS A 171 -16.24 8.00 7.16
C LYS A 171 -15.02 7.11 7.41
N LEU A 172 -14.10 7.51 8.28
CA LEU A 172 -12.97 6.66 8.64
C LEU A 172 -13.41 5.35 9.32
N CYS A 173 -14.50 5.39 10.09
CA CYS A 173 -15.09 4.16 10.64
C CYS A 173 -15.66 3.25 9.54
N GLU A 174 -16.32 3.81 8.52
CA GLU A 174 -16.80 3.05 7.34
C GLU A 174 -15.63 2.40 6.59
N PHE A 175 -14.57 3.16 6.29
CA PHE A 175 -13.37 2.62 5.62
C PHE A 175 -12.71 1.50 6.41
N ARG A 176 -12.61 1.65 7.74
CA ARG A 176 -12.10 0.60 8.63
C ARG A 176 -12.93 -0.69 8.53
N GLN A 177 -14.26 -0.59 8.46
CA GLN A 177 -15.14 -1.76 8.33
C GLN A 177 -14.97 -2.44 6.96
N ILE A 178 -14.89 -1.67 5.88
CA ILE A 178 -14.66 -2.18 4.53
C ILE A 178 -13.33 -2.95 4.47
N ARG A 179 -12.26 -2.37 5.01
CA ARG A 179 -10.94 -3.01 5.05
C ARG A 179 -10.95 -4.31 5.86
N LEU A 180 -11.57 -4.29 7.05
CA LEU A 180 -11.70 -5.48 7.89
C LEU A 180 -12.46 -6.59 7.16
N LYS A 181 -13.53 -6.25 6.44
CA LYS A 181 -14.29 -7.23 5.65
C LYS A 181 -13.43 -7.86 4.55
N SER A 182 -12.69 -7.04 3.79
CA SER A 182 -11.75 -7.53 2.76
C SER A 182 -10.69 -8.48 3.35
N GLN A 183 -10.12 -8.12 4.51
CA GLN A 183 -9.16 -8.97 5.22
C GLN A 183 -9.78 -10.32 5.64
N ILE A 184 -11.02 -10.31 6.14
CA ILE A 184 -11.74 -11.53 6.50
C ILE A 184 -11.98 -12.39 5.26
N ASP A 185 -12.43 -11.79 4.16
CA ASP A 185 -12.70 -12.51 2.91
C ASP A 185 -11.40 -13.15 2.35
N ASN A 186 -10.28 -12.44 2.39
CA ASN A 186 -8.97 -12.96 1.99
C ASN A 186 -8.48 -14.08 2.92
N LEU A 187 -8.63 -13.91 4.23
CA LEU A 187 -8.36 -14.99 5.19
C LEU A 187 -9.23 -16.22 4.91
N GLN A 188 -10.52 -16.04 4.60
CA GLN A 188 -11.41 -17.15 4.25
C GLN A 188 -11.01 -17.86 2.96
N LYS A 189 -10.61 -17.12 1.92
CA LYS A 189 -10.05 -17.71 0.70
C LYS A 189 -8.80 -18.53 1.00
N ASN A 190 -7.95 -18.06 1.90
CA ASN A 190 -6.71 -18.74 2.30
C ASN A 190 -6.94 -19.92 3.26
N ILE A 191 -8.09 -20.00 3.94
CA ILE A 191 -8.41 -21.14 4.83
C ILE A 191 -8.49 -22.45 4.03
N GLN A 192 -9.09 -22.45 2.83
CA GLN A 192 -9.25 -23.66 2.03
C GLN A 192 -7.92 -24.31 1.62
N PRO A 193 -6.96 -23.59 1.00
CA PRO A 193 -5.66 -24.15 0.68
C PRO A 193 -4.88 -24.55 1.94
N CYS A 194 -4.94 -23.75 3.01
CA CYS A 194 -4.29 -24.10 4.28
C CYS A 194 -4.86 -25.38 4.91
N LYS A 195 -6.19 -25.59 4.85
CA LYS A 195 -6.83 -26.83 5.32
C LYS A 195 -6.37 -28.03 4.52
N LYS A 196 -6.36 -27.93 3.18
CA LYS A 196 -5.88 -29.00 2.31
C LYS A 196 -4.43 -29.37 2.61
N LEU A 197 -3.57 -28.36 2.79
CA LEU A 197 -2.16 -28.57 3.16
C LEU A 197 -2.02 -29.23 4.54
N HIS A 198 -2.82 -28.80 5.51
CA HIS A 198 -2.85 -29.39 6.84
C HIS A 198 -3.31 -30.86 6.82
N GLU A 199 -4.36 -31.18 6.06
CA GLU A 199 -4.84 -32.56 5.89
C GLU A 199 -3.77 -33.45 5.25
N LEU A 200 -3.11 -32.98 4.19
CA LEU A 200 -2.00 -33.69 3.56
C LEU A 200 -0.84 -33.92 4.52
N THR A 201 -0.52 -32.92 5.35
CA THR A 201 0.53 -33.04 6.37
C THR A 201 0.18 -34.08 7.42
N ASN A 202 -1.08 -34.13 7.86
CA ASN A 202 -1.54 -35.13 8.82
C ASN A 202 -1.49 -36.55 8.24
N ILE A 203 -1.90 -36.73 6.97
CA ILE A 203 -1.81 -38.03 6.29
C ILE A 203 -0.35 -38.49 6.17
N TYR A 204 0.55 -37.58 5.80
CA TYR A 204 1.99 -37.86 5.75
C TYR A 204 2.53 -38.33 7.12
N LEU A 205 2.20 -37.62 8.21
CA LEU A 205 2.61 -38.01 9.56
C LEU A 205 2.05 -39.39 9.95
N GLN A 206 0.79 -39.67 9.64
CA GLN A 206 0.18 -40.98 9.88
C GLN A 206 0.86 -42.11 9.08
N SER A 207 1.25 -41.86 7.82
CA SER A 207 2.00 -42.83 7.02
C SER A 207 3.36 -43.16 7.61
N ILE A 208 4.05 -42.17 8.20
CA ILE A 208 5.30 -42.41 8.94
C ILE A 208 5.06 -43.25 10.18
N GLU A 209 4.04 -42.93 10.98
CA GLU A 209 3.69 -43.70 12.19
C GLU A 209 3.33 -45.15 11.87
N GLN A 210 2.72 -45.40 10.72
CA GLN A 210 2.34 -46.74 10.23
C GLN A 210 3.48 -47.47 9.50
N ASN A 211 4.67 -46.85 9.38
CA ASN A 211 5.82 -47.38 8.64
C ASN A 211 5.54 -47.64 7.15
N ASP A 212 4.53 -46.97 6.57
CA ASP A 212 4.23 -47.01 5.13
C ASP A 212 5.10 -45.98 4.40
N ILE A 213 6.31 -46.42 4.05
CA ILE A 213 7.34 -45.59 3.43
C ILE A 213 6.92 -45.11 2.03
N ASP A 214 6.17 -45.93 1.28
CA ASP A 214 5.75 -45.59 -0.10
C ASP A 214 4.71 -44.48 -0.09
N SER A 215 3.70 -44.57 0.79
CA SER A 215 2.72 -43.50 0.98
C SER A 215 3.36 -42.24 1.55
N ALA A 216 4.25 -42.37 2.54
CA ALA A 216 4.96 -41.22 3.10
C ALA A 216 5.81 -40.49 2.06
N MET A 217 6.54 -41.21 1.21
CA MET A 217 7.32 -40.61 0.11
C MET A 217 6.43 -39.94 -0.93
N LYS A 218 5.26 -40.49 -1.23
CA LYS A 218 4.28 -39.89 -2.15
C LYS A 218 3.73 -38.57 -1.60
N TYR A 219 3.26 -38.55 -0.36
CA TYR A 219 2.70 -37.34 0.25
C TYR A 219 3.78 -36.30 0.54
N LEU A 220 5.01 -36.70 0.86
CA LEU A 220 6.14 -35.77 0.97
C LEU A 220 6.47 -35.11 -0.36
N LYS A 221 6.39 -35.86 -1.47
CA LYS A 221 6.53 -35.27 -2.82
C LYS A 221 5.40 -34.29 -3.09
N GLU A 222 4.14 -34.62 -2.76
CA GLU A 222 2.99 -33.73 -2.95
C GLU A 222 3.04 -32.47 -2.07
N LEU A 223 3.55 -32.58 -0.84
CA LEU A 223 3.79 -31.42 0.05
C LEU A 223 4.94 -30.52 -0.44
N ASN A 224 5.97 -31.13 -1.04
CA ASN A 224 7.12 -30.44 -1.62
C ASN A 224 6.96 -30.20 -3.13
N GLU A 225 5.79 -30.48 -3.71
CA GLU A 225 5.43 -30.05 -5.06
C GLU A 225 5.17 -28.56 -4.98
N ASP A 226 6.25 -27.82 -4.80
CA ASP A 226 6.26 -26.39 -5.00
C ASP A 226 5.83 -26.16 -6.44
N ILE A 227 4.73 -25.43 -6.61
CA ILE A 227 4.30 -24.90 -7.91
C ILE A 227 5.49 -24.19 -8.59
N VAL A 228 6.43 -23.66 -7.80
CA VAL A 228 7.69 -23.04 -8.21
C VAL A 228 8.69 -24.04 -8.83
N ILE A 229 8.84 -25.26 -8.29
CA ILE A 229 9.83 -26.25 -8.78
C ILE A 229 9.31 -27.00 -10.00
N LYS A 230 7.99 -27.27 -10.10
CA LYS A 230 7.36 -27.76 -11.35
C LYS A 230 7.52 -26.77 -12.50
N LYS A 231 7.49 -25.45 -12.22
CA LYS A 231 7.77 -24.39 -13.21
C LYS A 231 9.22 -24.41 -13.71
N GLN A 232 10.19 -24.81 -12.88
CA GLN A 232 11.61 -24.87 -13.27
C GLN A 232 12.02 -26.15 -14.02
N THR A 233 11.29 -27.27 -13.85
CA THR A 233 11.67 -28.57 -14.44
C THR A 233 11.03 -28.87 -15.80
N GLN A 234 10.00 -28.13 -16.21
CA GLN A 234 9.53 -28.12 -17.60
C GLN A 234 10.05 -26.87 -18.33
N VAL A 235 11.36 -26.82 -18.59
CA VAL A 235 11.91 -25.87 -19.56
C VAL A 235 11.53 -26.33 -20.97
N GLN A 236 10.27 -26.14 -21.36
CA GLN A 236 10.04 -25.66 -22.72
C GLN A 236 10.44 -24.20 -22.70
N ILE A 237 11.54 -23.87 -23.37
CA ILE A 237 11.93 -22.47 -23.61
C ILE A 237 10.69 -21.81 -24.23
N SER A 238 10.03 -20.90 -23.50
CA SER A 238 8.95 -20.12 -24.08
C SER A 238 9.51 -19.38 -25.29
N PRO A 239 8.77 -19.28 -26.41
CA PRO A 239 9.28 -18.64 -27.62
C PRO A 239 9.77 -17.22 -27.29
N GLU A 240 10.81 -16.76 -28.01
CA GLU A 240 11.37 -15.43 -27.78
C GLU A 240 10.29 -14.36 -28.00
N GLN A 241 10.20 -13.42 -27.07
CA GLN A 241 9.15 -12.40 -27.06
C GLN A 241 9.74 -11.01 -26.97
N HIS A 242 8.97 -10.07 -27.50
CA HIS A 242 9.14 -8.65 -27.24
C HIS A 242 8.09 -8.19 -26.25
N ILE A 243 8.54 -7.87 -25.03
CA ILE A 243 7.70 -7.46 -23.93
C ILE A 243 7.75 -5.93 -23.84
N ILE A 244 6.59 -5.27 -23.90
CA ILE A 244 6.49 -3.81 -23.84
C ILE A 244 5.72 -3.43 -22.58
N PHE A 245 6.37 -2.67 -21.69
CA PHE A 245 5.75 -2.11 -20.50
C PHE A 245 5.46 -0.63 -20.73
N LEU A 246 4.19 -0.26 -20.63
CA LEU A 246 3.71 1.11 -20.61
C LEU A 246 3.30 1.42 -19.17
N LEU A 247 4.14 2.15 -18.45
CA LEU A 247 3.99 2.39 -17.01
C LEU A 247 3.60 3.84 -16.74
N ASP A 248 2.53 4.00 -15.96
CA ASP A 248 2.00 5.30 -15.59
C ASP A 248 2.92 5.98 -14.56
N ASN A 249 3.42 7.16 -14.93
CA ASN A 249 4.25 8.02 -14.11
C ASN A 249 3.54 9.34 -13.81
N SER A 250 2.21 9.37 -13.86
CA SER A 250 1.43 10.56 -13.52
C SER A 250 1.53 10.92 -12.04
N GLY A 251 1.12 12.14 -11.68
CA GLY A 251 1.21 12.63 -10.31
C GLY A 251 0.46 11.82 -9.27
N SER A 252 -0.56 11.04 -9.65
CA SER A 252 -1.28 10.14 -8.74
C SER A 252 -0.45 8.93 -8.33
N MET A 253 0.52 8.53 -9.15
CA MET A 253 1.45 7.44 -8.85
C MET A 253 2.60 7.86 -7.92
N GLN A 254 2.70 9.13 -7.55
CA GLN A 254 3.86 9.64 -6.81
C GLN A 254 4.06 8.94 -5.45
N TYR A 255 5.32 8.70 -5.10
CA TYR A 255 5.76 8.07 -3.85
C TYR A 255 5.45 6.57 -3.77
N LYS A 256 4.50 6.17 -2.92
CA LYS A 256 4.28 4.78 -2.52
C LYS A 256 3.73 3.92 -3.67
N PRO A 257 2.73 4.38 -4.46
CA PRO A 257 2.23 3.61 -5.59
C PRO A 257 3.31 3.30 -6.63
N TRP A 258 4.16 4.28 -6.96
CA TRP A 258 5.30 4.08 -7.86
C TRP A 258 6.33 3.11 -7.29
N GLN A 259 6.65 3.18 -6.00
CA GLN A 259 7.55 2.21 -5.35
C GLN A 259 7.01 0.79 -5.44
N ASP A 260 5.71 0.61 -5.18
CA ASP A 260 5.05 -0.69 -5.22
C ASP A 260 4.98 -1.24 -6.66
N LEU A 261 4.67 -0.38 -7.64
CA LEU A 261 4.72 -0.73 -9.05
C LEU A 261 6.12 -1.12 -9.50
N MET A 262 7.15 -0.35 -9.12
CA MET A 262 8.54 -0.67 -9.45
C MET A 262 9.02 -1.97 -8.80
N GLN A 263 8.57 -2.26 -7.57
CA GLN A 263 8.86 -3.53 -6.92
C GLN A 263 8.22 -4.71 -7.68
N ALA A 264 6.93 -4.59 -8.01
CA ALA A 264 6.22 -5.61 -8.79
C ALA A 264 6.85 -5.81 -10.18
N PHE A 265 7.21 -4.71 -10.86
CA PHE A 265 7.88 -4.74 -12.15
C PHE A 265 9.23 -5.46 -12.08
N LYS A 266 10.07 -5.16 -11.08
CA LYS A 266 11.35 -5.83 -10.88
C LYS A 266 11.20 -7.34 -10.68
N GLN A 267 10.21 -7.75 -9.90
CA GLN A 267 9.90 -9.18 -9.70
C GLN A 267 9.38 -9.83 -10.98
N CYS A 268 8.52 -9.16 -11.74
CA CYS A 268 8.03 -9.64 -13.03
C CYS A 268 9.17 -9.88 -14.03
N ILE A 269 10.10 -8.92 -14.15
CA ILE A 269 11.28 -9.03 -15.02
C ILE A 269 12.19 -10.18 -14.57
N GLN A 270 12.37 -10.38 -13.25
CA GLN A 270 13.15 -11.51 -12.73
C GLN A 270 12.53 -12.85 -13.12
N VAL A 271 11.22 -13.03 -12.91
CA VAL A 271 10.49 -14.25 -13.29
C VAL A 271 10.60 -14.50 -14.80
N LYS A 272 10.45 -13.46 -15.64
CA LYS A 272 10.62 -13.58 -17.10
C LYS A 272 12.06 -13.85 -17.53
N ALA A 273 13.04 -13.29 -16.84
CA ALA A 273 14.45 -13.55 -17.14
C ALA A 273 14.83 -15.00 -16.82
N GLU A 274 14.24 -15.57 -15.77
CA GLU A 274 14.37 -16.98 -15.41
C GLU A 274 13.66 -17.90 -16.41
N SER A 275 12.50 -17.50 -16.98
CA SER A 275 11.79 -18.29 -17.98
C SER A 275 12.52 -18.36 -19.31
N ASN A 276 12.97 -17.21 -19.85
CA ASN A 276 13.82 -17.16 -21.03
C ASN A 276 14.71 -15.90 -21.04
N PRO A 277 16.05 -16.05 -20.97
CA PRO A 277 16.98 -14.92 -20.93
C PRO A 277 17.11 -14.16 -22.27
N ASN A 278 16.57 -14.70 -23.37
CA ASN A 278 16.61 -14.08 -24.69
C ASN A 278 15.44 -13.12 -24.96
N HIS A 279 14.48 -12.99 -24.04
CA HIS A 279 13.43 -11.99 -24.18
C HIS A 279 14.02 -10.59 -24.36
N ILE A 280 13.36 -9.79 -25.19
CA ILE A 280 13.66 -8.37 -25.33
C ILE A 280 12.55 -7.55 -24.69
N VAL A 281 12.92 -6.47 -24.03
CA VAL A 281 12.00 -5.61 -23.28
C VAL A 281 12.13 -4.18 -23.73
N SER A 282 10.99 -3.50 -23.86
CA SER A 282 10.92 -2.05 -24.01
C SER A 282 10.07 -1.47 -22.89
N VAL A 283 10.55 -0.39 -22.29
CA VAL A 283 9.89 0.26 -21.16
C VAL A 283 9.64 1.71 -21.55
N VAL A 284 8.39 2.12 -21.39
CA VAL A 284 7.92 3.48 -21.61
C VAL A 284 7.28 3.96 -20.32
N TYR A 285 7.72 5.11 -19.84
CA TYR A 285 7.03 5.85 -18.79
C TYR A 285 6.16 6.90 -19.44
N TYR A 286 4.94 7.10 -18.98
CA TYR A 286 4.07 8.11 -19.55
C TYR A 286 3.36 8.93 -18.49
N ASP A 287 3.13 10.19 -18.82
CA ASP A 287 2.34 11.14 -18.07
C ASP A 287 1.45 11.94 -19.06
N ASN A 288 1.65 13.25 -19.21
CA ASN A 288 1.14 14.04 -20.33
C ASN A 288 1.81 13.65 -21.67
N ASN A 289 3.06 13.17 -21.61
CA ASN A 289 3.86 12.71 -22.74
C ASN A 289 4.37 11.28 -22.47
N ALA A 290 4.92 10.61 -23.49
CA ALA A 290 5.57 9.33 -23.34
C ALA A 290 7.10 9.46 -23.45
N TYR A 291 7.81 8.82 -22.52
CA TYR A 291 9.27 8.81 -22.42
C TYR A 291 9.78 7.38 -22.58
N ARG A 292 10.61 7.17 -23.61
CA ARG A 292 11.27 5.89 -23.83
C ARG A 292 12.45 5.73 -22.86
N ILE A 293 12.30 4.84 -21.90
CA ILE A 293 13.35 4.50 -20.96
C ILE A 293 14.34 3.52 -21.58
N CYS A 294 13.81 2.45 -22.18
CA CYS A 294 14.63 1.51 -22.92
C CYS A 294 13.85 0.90 -24.08
N THR A 295 14.55 0.63 -25.18
CA THR A 295 13.98 0.04 -26.39
C THR A 295 14.76 -1.22 -26.74
N GLN A 296 14.02 -2.31 -26.96
CA GLN A 296 14.49 -3.62 -27.42
C GLN A 296 15.77 -4.10 -26.70
N GLN A 297 15.78 -4.00 -25.36
CA GLN A 297 16.91 -4.43 -24.54
C GLN A 297 16.77 -5.87 -24.12
N LYS A 298 17.89 -6.62 -24.04
CA LYS A 298 17.88 -7.94 -23.43
C LYS A 298 17.38 -7.85 -21.98
N ILE A 299 16.51 -8.76 -21.59
CA ILE A 299 15.81 -8.72 -20.30
C ILE A 299 16.74 -8.58 -19.09
N GLN A 300 17.92 -9.22 -19.14
CA GLN A 300 18.94 -9.15 -18.07
C GLN A 300 19.47 -7.74 -17.81
N ASN A 301 19.47 -6.87 -18.82
CA ASN A 301 20.02 -5.51 -18.72
C ASN A 301 18.97 -4.45 -18.37
N VAL A 302 17.68 -4.83 -18.36
CA VAL A 302 16.56 -3.88 -18.18
C VAL A 302 16.58 -3.28 -16.78
N ILE A 303 16.76 -4.11 -15.75
CA ILE A 303 16.75 -3.65 -14.35
C ILE A 303 17.88 -2.63 -14.11
N ASN A 304 19.06 -2.84 -14.70
CA ASN A 304 20.17 -1.91 -14.59
C ASN A 304 19.83 -0.57 -15.23
N LYS A 305 19.30 -0.56 -16.46
CA LYS A 305 18.89 0.67 -17.15
C LYS A 305 17.78 1.42 -16.41
N VAL A 306 16.84 0.70 -15.82
CA VAL A 306 15.75 1.30 -15.04
C VAL A 306 16.27 1.93 -13.74
N ASN A 307 17.25 1.29 -13.08
CA ASN A 307 17.87 1.83 -11.87
C ASN A 307 18.85 2.99 -12.12
N GLU A 308 19.35 3.14 -13.35
CA GLU A 308 20.21 4.26 -13.75
C GLU A 308 19.44 5.59 -13.89
N ILE A 309 18.11 5.54 -13.98
CA ILE A 309 17.25 6.71 -14.04
C ILE A 309 17.30 7.43 -12.68
N ASN A 310 17.70 8.69 -12.70
CA ASN A 310 17.69 9.51 -11.49
C ASN A 310 16.27 9.98 -11.16
N ASP A 311 15.96 10.20 -9.88
CA ASP A 311 14.66 10.76 -9.42
C ASP A 311 14.26 12.08 -10.11
N LYS A 312 15.23 12.80 -10.72
CA LYS A 312 15.02 14.04 -11.47
C LYS A 312 14.47 13.84 -12.90
N GLU A 313 14.55 12.63 -13.43
CA GLU A 313 14.02 12.24 -14.75
C GLU A 313 12.60 11.67 -14.64
N LEU A 314 12.05 11.58 -13.43
CA LEU A 314 10.64 11.26 -13.19
C LEU A 314 9.80 12.52 -13.34
N HIS A 315 8.92 12.50 -14.34
CA HIS A 315 7.98 13.57 -14.62
C HIS A 315 6.62 13.25 -14.01
N TRP A 316 6.11 14.13 -13.14
CA TRP A 316 4.83 13.97 -12.44
C TRP A 316 3.75 14.83 -13.10
N GLY A 317 3.25 14.37 -14.24
CA GLY A 317 2.24 15.05 -15.06
C GLY A 317 0.81 14.56 -14.86
N GLY A 318 -0.08 14.90 -15.79
CA GLY A 318 -1.40 14.27 -15.93
C GLY A 318 -1.29 12.89 -16.58
N THR A 319 -2.41 12.30 -16.97
CA THR A 319 -2.48 10.95 -17.53
C THR A 319 -3.00 10.99 -18.97
N ASN A 320 -2.16 10.65 -19.96
CA ASN A 320 -2.47 10.66 -21.39
C ASN A 320 -2.23 9.28 -22.02
N PHE A 321 -3.31 8.55 -22.30
CA PHE A 321 -3.23 7.18 -22.82
C PHE A 321 -2.80 7.17 -24.28
N ASN A 322 -3.21 8.15 -25.06
CA ASN A 322 -2.87 8.28 -26.46
C ASN A 322 -1.35 8.43 -26.65
N ALA A 323 -0.69 9.20 -25.78
CA ALA A 323 0.77 9.33 -25.81
C ALA A 323 1.47 7.97 -25.57
N ALA A 324 0.98 7.17 -24.63
CA ALA A 324 1.50 5.84 -24.34
C ALA A 324 1.33 4.89 -25.55
N PHE A 325 0.15 4.86 -26.16
CA PHE A 325 -0.13 4.01 -27.32
C PHE A 325 0.59 4.46 -28.58
N GLU A 326 0.76 5.77 -28.80
CA GLU A 326 1.52 6.29 -29.92
C GLU A 326 3.00 5.90 -29.81
N GLU A 327 3.57 5.96 -28.61
CA GLU A 327 4.96 5.54 -28.40
C GLU A 327 5.11 4.02 -28.53
N CYS A 328 4.13 3.25 -28.07
CA CYS A 328 4.06 1.81 -28.31
C CYS A 328 4.05 1.50 -29.81
N TYR A 329 3.21 2.20 -30.59
CA TYR A 329 3.17 2.09 -32.05
C TYR A 329 4.55 2.39 -32.66
N ARG A 330 5.22 3.47 -32.24
CA ARG A 330 6.55 3.83 -32.75
C ARG A 330 7.62 2.80 -32.42
N ILE A 331 7.56 2.16 -31.24
CA ILE A 331 8.48 1.09 -30.85
C ILE A 331 8.31 -0.14 -31.75
N LEU A 332 7.06 -0.51 -32.04
CA LEU A 332 6.76 -1.64 -32.93
C LEU A 332 7.05 -1.32 -34.40
N ASP A 333 6.82 -0.08 -34.84
CA ASP A 333 7.08 0.36 -36.21
C ASP A 333 8.57 0.49 -36.53
N ASN A 334 9.37 0.88 -35.55
CA ASN A 334 10.84 0.94 -35.65
C ASN A 334 11.51 -0.29 -35.03
N GLU A 335 10.82 -1.43 -35.02
CA GLU A 335 11.40 -2.67 -34.50
C GLU A 335 12.56 -3.14 -35.38
N ASN A 336 13.64 -3.61 -34.75
CA ASN A 336 14.75 -4.19 -35.51
C ASN A 336 14.26 -5.45 -36.25
N TYR A 337 14.70 -5.61 -37.50
CA TYR A 337 14.28 -6.71 -38.37
C TYR A 337 14.46 -8.10 -37.74
N SER A 338 15.46 -8.26 -36.87
CA SER A 338 15.72 -9.51 -36.15
C SER A 338 14.60 -9.92 -35.17
N TYR A 339 13.74 -8.98 -34.77
CA TYR A 339 12.73 -9.19 -33.73
C TYR A 339 11.29 -9.16 -34.23
N HIS A 340 11.05 -8.84 -35.51
CA HIS A 340 9.70 -8.81 -36.11
C HIS A 340 8.90 -10.11 -35.93
N ASN A 341 9.61 -11.25 -35.88
CA ASN A 341 8.99 -12.57 -35.71
C ASN A 341 8.70 -12.93 -34.25
N TYR A 342 9.13 -12.12 -33.29
CA TYR A 342 8.87 -12.38 -31.87
C TYR A 342 7.41 -12.09 -31.54
N ASP A 343 6.83 -12.93 -30.68
CA ASP A 343 5.51 -12.67 -30.13
C ASP A 343 5.54 -11.38 -29.31
N LYS A 344 4.51 -10.54 -29.46
CA LYS A 344 4.41 -9.26 -28.76
C LYS A 344 3.49 -9.40 -27.55
N THR A 345 4.02 -8.99 -26.40
CA THR A 345 3.31 -9.02 -25.13
C THR A 345 3.36 -7.62 -24.53
N ILE A 346 2.21 -6.97 -24.40
CA ILE A 346 2.12 -5.58 -23.98
C ILE A 346 1.42 -5.53 -22.61
N MET A 347 2.04 -4.86 -21.65
CA MET A 347 1.41 -4.50 -20.38
C MET A 347 1.19 -2.99 -20.35
N PHE A 348 -0.07 -2.60 -20.29
CA PHE A 348 -0.50 -1.23 -20.10
C PHE A 348 -0.98 -1.04 -18.66
N MET A 349 -0.28 -0.22 -17.89
CA MET A 349 -0.62 0.07 -16.50
C MET A 349 -1.11 1.49 -16.32
N THR A 350 -2.09 1.67 -15.45
CA THR A 350 -2.56 3.00 -15.04
C THR A 350 -3.31 2.95 -13.71
N ASP A 351 -3.20 4.02 -12.93
CA ASP A 351 -4.06 4.31 -11.77
C ASP A 351 -5.16 5.35 -12.10
N GLY A 352 -5.11 5.90 -13.32
CA GLY A 352 -5.79 7.13 -13.70
C GLY A 352 -7.02 6.96 -14.60
N CYS A 353 -7.57 8.11 -14.97
CA CYS A 353 -8.69 8.25 -15.89
C CYS A 353 -8.18 8.77 -17.24
N ALA A 354 -8.66 8.22 -18.35
CA ALA A 354 -8.41 8.80 -19.66
C ALA A 354 -9.31 10.03 -19.85
N TRP A 355 -8.71 11.17 -20.18
CA TRP A 355 -9.44 12.38 -20.59
C TRP A 355 -9.25 12.70 -22.09
N ASP A 356 -8.53 11.82 -22.79
CA ASP A 356 -8.02 11.99 -24.13
C ASP A 356 -8.61 10.97 -25.14
N ASN A 357 -8.54 11.30 -26.43
CA ASN A 357 -9.06 10.47 -27.51
C ASN A 357 -7.99 9.48 -28.00
N TYR A 358 -7.89 8.33 -27.35
CA TYR A 358 -6.91 7.28 -27.67
C TYR A 358 -7.42 6.22 -28.66
N ASP A 359 -8.72 6.21 -28.96
CA ASP A 359 -9.38 5.15 -29.76
C ASP A 359 -8.76 5.01 -31.16
N GLN A 360 -8.45 6.12 -31.83
CA GLN A 360 -7.88 6.09 -33.18
C GLN A 360 -6.48 5.48 -33.22
N THR A 361 -5.65 5.76 -32.23
CA THR A 361 -4.28 5.24 -32.15
C THR A 361 -4.28 3.78 -31.75
N LEU A 362 -5.17 3.39 -30.83
CA LEU A 362 -5.37 2.00 -30.45
C LEU A 362 -5.84 1.16 -31.66
N GLN A 363 -6.81 1.65 -32.44
CA GLN A 363 -7.25 0.96 -33.66
C GLN A 363 -6.12 0.79 -34.67
N LYS A 364 -5.31 1.83 -34.92
CA LYS A 364 -4.13 1.72 -35.81
C LYS A 364 -3.12 0.68 -35.34
N LEU A 365 -2.90 0.59 -34.03
CA LEU A 365 -2.01 -0.40 -33.42
C LEU A 365 -2.55 -1.82 -33.63
N ILE A 366 -3.85 -2.03 -33.44
CA ILE A 366 -4.51 -3.32 -33.63
C ILE A 366 -4.54 -3.72 -35.10
N GLU A 367 -4.87 -2.81 -36.02
CA GLU A 367 -4.92 -3.08 -37.46
C GLU A 367 -3.55 -3.52 -38.01
N LYS A 368 -2.48 -2.86 -37.57
CA LYS A 368 -1.12 -3.11 -38.08
C LYS A 368 -0.41 -4.26 -37.38
N PHE A 369 -0.49 -4.34 -36.05
CA PHE A 369 0.30 -5.27 -35.23
C PHE A 369 -0.53 -6.31 -34.49
N GLY A 370 -1.86 -6.23 -34.54
CA GLY A 370 -2.75 -7.12 -33.77
C GLY A 370 -2.58 -8.61 -34.02
N LYS A 371 -2.04 -9.03 -35.18
CA LYS A 371 -1.73 -10.44 -35.47
C LYS A 371 -0.51 -10.96 -34.70
N ASN A 372 0.42 -10.07 -34.35
CA ASN A 372 1.68 -10.37 -33.65
C ASN A 372 1.53 -10.16 -32.13
N ILE A 373 0.53 -9.39 -31.70
CA ILE A 373 0.20 -9.19 -30.29
C ILE A 373 -0.53 -10.44 -29.78
N LYS A 374 0.18 -11.24 -28.98
CA LYS A 374 -0.38 -12.44 -28.35
C LYS A 374 -1.08 -12.12 -27.04
N ARG A 375 -0.66 -11.05 -26.37
CA ARG A 375 -1.24 -10.63 -25.10
C ARG A 375 -1.18 -9.11 -24.94
N PHE A 376 -2.30 -8.54 -24.51
CA PHE A 376 -2.42 -7.15 -24.09
C PHE A 376 -3.06 -7.11 -22.69
N GLN A 377 -2.27 -6.83 -21.66
CA GLN A 377 -2.79 -6.74 -20.29
C GLN A 377 -3.00 -5.28 -19.90
N CYS A 378 -4.27 -4.90 -19.69
CA CYS A 378 -4.65 -3.67 -19.01
C CYS A 378 -4.65 -3.91 -17.51
N GLN A 379 -3.70 -3.29 -16.81
CA GLN A 379 -3.57 -3.42 -15.37
C GLN A 379 -3.92 -2.11 -14.67
N GLY A 380 -5.05 -2.11 -13.98
CA GLY A 380 -5.44 -1.05 -13.07
C GLY A 380 -4.71 -1.17 -11.73
N PHE A 381 -4.23 -0.07 -11.19
CA PHE A 381 -3.66 -0.05 -9.84
C PHE A 381 -4.34 1.02 -8.95
N GLY A 382 -4.79 0.61 -7.77
CA GLY A 382 -5.51 1.46 -6.82
C GLY A 382 -7.04 1.43 -6.99
N GLN A 383 -7.74 2.08 -6.08
CA GLN A 383 -9.22 2.08 -6.03
C GLN A 383 -9.87 3.08 -7.00
N SER A 384 -9.16 4.14 -7.42
CA SER A 384 -9.67 5.23 -8.28
C SER A 384 -9.68 4.90 -9.78
N VAL A 385 -9.36 3.67 -10.15
CA VAL A 385 -9.22 3.25 -11.55
C VAL A 385 -10.56 3.19 -12.27
N GLN A 386 -10.62 3.73 -13.49
CA GLN A 386 -11.77 3.53 -14.39
C GLN A 386 -11.76 2.12 -15.00
N THR A 387 -12.27 1.16 -14.24
CA THR A 387 -12.36 -0.25 -14.64
C THR A 387 -13.14 -0.44 -15.94
N THR A 388 -14.19 0.35 -16.18
CA THR A 388 -15.00 0.28 -17.40
C THR A 388 -14.23 0.71 -18.65
N THR A 389 -13.36 1.72 -18.54
CA THR A 389 -12.52 2.21 -19.62
C THR A 389 -11.42 1.20 -19.96
N LEU A 390 -10.75 0.67 -18.93
CA LEU A 390 -9.70 -0.35 -19.12
C LEU A 390 -10.24 -1.68 -19.66
N GLN A 391 -11.41 -2.09 -19.19
CA GLN A 391 -12.10 -3.26 -19.73
C GLN A 391 -12.44 -3.06 -21.21
N LYS A 392 -12.95 -1.89 -21.61
CA LYS A 392 -13.20 -1.58 -23.03
C LYS A 392 -11.94 -1.65 -23.88
N ILE A 393 -10.81 -1.12 -23.38
CA ILE A 393 -9.52 -1.20 -24.09
C ILE A 393 -9.12 -2.68 -24.27
N ALA A 394 -9.22 -3.49 -23.22
CA ALA A 394 -8.94 -4.92 -23.30
C ALA A 394 -9.87 -5.65 -24.29
N ASP A 395 -11.18 -5.36 -24.23
CA ASP A 395 -12.20 -5.96 -25.11
C ASP A 395 -12.06 -5.55 -26.58
N THR A 396 -11.31 -4.49 -26.88
CA THR A 396 -11.02 -4.06 -28.26
C THR A 396 -10.06 -5.04 -28.95
N PHE A 397 -9.26 -5.80 -28.19
CA PHE A 397 -8.43 -6.87 -28.71
C PHE A 397 -9.25 -8.16 -28.91
N GLN A 398 -8.78 -9.07 -29.78
CA GLN A 398 -9.47 -10.33 -30.03
C GLN A 398 -9.66 -11.15 -28.74
N GLN A 399 -10.73 -11.95 -28.67
CA GLN A 399 -11.03 -12.79 -27.50
C GLN A 399 -9.82 -13.62 -27.07
N GLY A 400 -9.42 -13.47 -25.80
CA GLY A 400 -8.28 -14.16 -25.20
C GLY A 400 -6.93 -13.45 -25.33
N VAL A 401 -6.83 -12.39 -26.15
CA VAL A 401 -5.61 -11.55 -26.27
C VAL A 401 -5.63 -10.40 -25.26
N GLY A 402 -6.75 -9.70 -25.17
CA GLY A 402 -6.96 -8.60 -24.22
C GLY A 402 -7.39 -9.13 -22.86
N ILE A 403 -6.67 -8.73 -21.80
CA ILE A 403 -6.95 -9.12 -20.42
C ILE A 403 -6.98 -7.87 -19.56
N PHE A 404 -8.05 -7.71 -18.79
CA PHE A 404 -8.15 -6.68 -17.77
C PHE A 404 -7.93 -7.29 -16.38
N SER A 405 -7.19 -6.58 -15.55
CA SER A 405 -6.99 -6.92 -14.14
C SER A 405 -6.87 -5.63 -13.33
N GLN A 406 -7.33 -5.68 -12.08
CA GLN A 406 -7.21 -4.57 -11.13
C GLN A 406 -6.57 -5.10 -9.85
N ALA A 407 -5.56 -4.38 -9.37
CA ALA A 407 -4.95 -4.60 -8.07
C ALA A 407 -5.25 -3.39 -7.19
N ILE A 408 -5.81 -3.63 -6.02
CA ILE A 408 -6.05 -2.56 -5.04
C ILE A 408 -4.82 -2.40 -4.15
N GLU A 409 -4.15 -3.50 -3.82
CA GLU A 409 -3.00 -3.54 -2.93
C GLU A 409 -1.72 -3.95 -3.66
N ALA A 410 -0.56 -3.58 -3.11
CA ALA A 410 0.75 -3.90 -3.68
C ALA A 410 0.99 -5.42 -3.82
N GLU A 411 0.50 -6.23 -2.89
CA GLU A 411 0.62 -7.69 -2.95
C GLU A 411 -0.19 -8.29 -4.11
N GLU A 412 -1.39 -7.75 -4.37
CA GLU A 412 -2.21 -8.16 -5.50
C GLU A 412 -1.55 -7.76 -6.83
N LEU A 413 -0.94 -6.57 -6.89
CA LEU A 413 -0.22 -6.09 -8.07
C LEU A 413 0.95 -7.02 -8.41
N VAL A 414 1.73 -7.40 -7.39
CA VAL A 414 2.82 -8.37 -7.52
C VAL A 414 2.28 -9.69 -8.06
N GLN A 415 1.21 -10.25 -7.47
CA GLN A 415 0.64 -11.51 -7.93
C GLN A 415 0.13 -11.45 -9.36
N GLN A 416 -0.51 -10.35 -9.77
CA GLN A 416 -1.04 -10.18 -11.12
C GLN A 416 0.06 -9.96 -12.16
N MET A 417 1.14 -9.26 -11.81
CA MET A 417 2.32 -9.16 -12.65
C MET A 417 3.09 -10.48 -12.77
N ILE A 418 3.13 -11.28 -11.70
CA ILE A 418 3.67 -12.64 -11.74
C ILE A 418 2.78 -13.54 -12.60
N GLN A 419 1.46 -13.42 -12.50
CA GLN A 419 0.53 -14.16 -13.37
C GLN A 419 0.70 -13.74 -14.85
N PHE A 420 0.84 -12.45 -15.14
CA PHE A 420 1.24 -11.98 -16.48
C PHE A 420 2.54 -12.64 -16.93
N ALA A 421 3.48 -12.80 -16.00
CA ALA A 421 4.74 -13.44 -16.32
C ALA A 421 4.60 -14.95 -16.56
N ASP A 422 3.73 -15.62 -15.79
CA ASP A 422 3.57 -17.08 -15.75
C ASP A 422 2.69 -17.66 -16.84
N VAL A 423 1.76 -16.90 -17.45
CA VAL A 423 0.76 -17.45 -18.42
C VAL A 423 1.40 -18.05 -19.70
N GLU A 424 2.72 -17.92 -19.89
CA GLU A 424 3.46 -18.67 -20.91
C GLU A 424 3.64 -20.16 -20.60
N ALA A 425 3.54 -20.55 -19.33
CA ALA A 425 3.39 -21.95 -18.94
C ALA A 425 1.90 -22.31 -19.06
N GLY A 426 1.51 -22.82 -20.22
CA GLY A 426 0.11 -23.05 -20.61
C GLY A 426 -0.77 -23.58 -19.47
N TYR A 427 -1.78 -22.78 -19.11
CA TYR A 427 -2.96 -23.25 -18.41
C TYR A 427 -4.20 -22.61 -19.04
N LEU A 428 -4.95 -23.42 -19.80
CA LEU A 428 -6.35 -23.20 -20.08
C LEU A 428 -7.15 -23.87 -18.96
N GLY A 429 -7.99 -23.10 -18.27
CA GLY A 429 -9.15 -23.60 -17.52
C GLY A 429 -8.90 -24.00 -16.08
#